data_AF-A0A7W4VU16-F1
#
_entry.id   AF-A0A7W4VU16-F1
#
_cell.length_a   1.000
_cell.length_b   1.000
_cell.length_c   1.000
_cell.angle_alpha   90.00
_cell.angle_beta   90.00
_cell.angle_gamma   90.00
#
_symmetry.space_group_name_H-M   'P 1'
#
loop_
_entity.id
_entity.type
_entity.pdbx_description
1 polymer ?
#
loop_
_entity_poly.entity_id
_entity_poly.type
_entity_poly.pdbx_seq_one_letter_code
_entity_poly.pdbx_strand_id
1 'polypeptide(L)'
;MNSLRTSYEFTLPRGYVDGQGGLHKTGRMRLATARDELEPLRDPTVQGPDDPRLTILVLTRVVEQLGTLDLVTSHDIEGLFAVDLAFLQDFYGVINFGSQEEYEALVNAQASSSLLGVDSPSAPAPAAEAEPGADGEPSAPTGAPDPGPRPNLRRAVEEIPRKVQ
;
A
#
# COMPACT_ATOMS: atom_id res chain seq x y z
N MET A 1 -22.28 -20.08 24.39
CA MET A 1 -20.99 -20.49 23.81
C MET A 1 -20.27 -19.22 23.40
N ASN A 2 -19.26 -18.78 24.16
CA ASN A 2 -18.44 -17.64 23.75
C ASN A 2 -17.50 -18.14 22.66
N SER A 3 -17.77 -17.75 21.41
CA SER A 3 -16.86 -18.05 20.29
C SER A 3 -15.63 -17.16 20.40
N LEU A 4 -14.44 -17.74 20.21
CA LEU A 4 -13.19 -16.98 20.19
C LEU A 4 -13.13 -16.17 18.89
N ARG A 5 -12.89 -14.85 18.99
CA ARG A 5 -12.65 -14.01 17.82
C ARG A 5 -11.23 -14.27 17.30
N THR A 6 -11.13 -14.81 16.10
CA THR A 6 -9.85 -15.15 15.45
C THR A 6 -9.48 -14.21 14.31
N SER A 7 -10.36 -13.30 13.90
CA SER A 7 -10.12 -12.35 12.82
C SER A 7 -10.58 -10.93 13.17
N TYR A 8 -9.82 -9.96 12.66
CA TYR A 8 -9.93 -8.56 12.95
C TYR A 8 -9.82 -7.76 11.66
N GLU A 9 -10.71 -6.78 11.51
CA GLU A 9 -10.72 -5.89 10.35
C GLU A 9 -9.80 -4.71 10.62
N PHE A 10 -9.16 -4.22 9.56
CA PHE A 10 -8.32 -3.04 9.61
C PHE A 10 -8.57 -2.14 8.40
N THR A 11 -8.18 -0.87 8.53
CA THR A 11 -8.12 0.09 7.43
C THR A 11 -6.73 0.73 7.37
N LEU A 12 -6.06 0.57 6.25
CA LEU A 12 -4.77 1.19 5.97
C LEU A 12 -4.90 2.72 5.93
N PRO A 13 -3.99 3.47 6.60
CA PRO A 13 -3.93 4.93 6.56
C PRO A 13 -3.92 5.55 5.16
N ARG A 14 -3.18 4.98 4.20
CA ARG A 14 -3.16 5.45 2.79
C ARG A 14 -3.80 4.43 1.86
N GLY A 15 -3.46 3.17 2.02
CA GLY A 15 -3.96 2.08 1.19
C GLY A 15 -2.93 1.56 0.21
N TYR A 16 -3.14 0.34 -0.25
CA TYR A 16 -2.33 -0.31 -1.28
C TYR A 16 -2.86 0.04 -2.67
N VAL A 17 -1.98 0.39 -3.60
CA VAL A 17 -2.32 0.59 -5.02
C VAL A 17 -1.83 -0.62 -5.80
N ASP A 18 -2.75 -1.38 -6.38
CA ASP A 18 -2.40 -2.56 -7.17
C ASP A 18 -1.82 -2.20 -8.55
N GLY A 19 -1.35 -3.23 -9.28
CA GLY A 19 -0.81 -3.04 -10.62
C GLY A 19 -1.80 -2.56 -11.68
N GLN A 20 -3.10 -2.54 -11.40
CA GLN A 20 -4.16 -2.00 -12.25
C GLN A 20 -4.61 -0.59 -11.83
N GLY A 21 -4.01 -0.02 -10.78
CA GLY A 21 -4.37 1.28 -10.21
C GLY A 21 -5.56 1.24 -9.26
N GLY A 22 -6.00 0.05 -8.84
CA GLY A 22 -7.01 -0.14 -7.81
C GLY A 22 -6.48 0.22 -6.43
N LEU A 23 -7.27 0.95 -5.64
CA LEU A 23 -6.92 1.34 -4.27
C LEU A 23 -7.61 0.43 -3.25
N HIS A 24 -6.81 -0.25 -2.42
CA HIS A 24 -7.28 -1.15 -1.38
C HIS A 24 -6.93 -0.60 0.00
N LYS A 25 -7.94 -0.14 0.75
CA LYS A 25 -7.74 0.42 2.10
C LYS A 25 -8.15 -0.54 3.21
N THR A 26 -9.25 -1.27 3.04
CA THR A 26 -9.76 -2.17 4.07
C THR A 26 -9.17 -3.57 3.94
N GLY A 27 -9.06 -4.30 5.03
CA GLY A 27 -8.59 -5.67 5.00
C GLY A 27 -8.94 -6.43 6.27
N ARG A 28 -8.58 -7.72 6.29
CA ARG A 28 -8.81 -8.60 7.42
C ARG A 28 -7.55 -9.37 7.75
N MET A 29 -7.19 -9.39 9.03
CA MET A 29 -6.08 -10.15 9.57
C MET A 29 -6.59 -11.18 10.58
N ARG A 30 -6.06 -12.40 10.53
CA ARG A 30 -6.30 -13.41 11.55
C ARG A 30 -5.21 -13.42 12.60
N LEU A 31 -5.52 -14.00 13.76
CA LEU A 31 -4.50 -14.33 14.75
C LEU A 31 -3.43 -15.23 14.12
N ALA A 32 -2.19 -14.92 14.45
CA ALA A 32 -1.04 -15.69 14.06
C ALA A 32 -1.02 -17.02 14.81
N THR A 33 -0.60 -18.07 14.12
CA THR A 33 -0.26 -19.35 14.75
C THR A 33 1.24 -19.45 14.90
N ALA A 34 1.72 -20.34 15.78
CA ALA A 34 3.15 -20.61 15.89
C ALA A 34 3.79 -21.04 14.55
N ARG A 35 3.00 -21.62 13.64
CA ARG A 35 3.48 -21.97 12.29
C ARG A 35 3.74 -20.71 11.45
N ASP A 36 2.93 -19.68 11.58
CA ASP A 36 3.10 -18.44 10.81
C ASP A 36 4.39 -17.71 11.20
N GLU A 37 4.81 -17.83 12.46
CA GLU A 37 6.07 -17.27 12.97
C GLU A 37 7.29 -18.10 12.60
N LEU A 38 7.19 -19.43 12.68
CA LEU A 38 8.34 -20.32 12.54
C LEU A 38 8.63 -20.73 11.09
N GLU A 39 7.62 -20.86 10.23
CA GLU A 39 7.84 -21.29 8.84
C GLU A 39 8.70 -20.30 8.05
N PRO A 40 8.50 -18.97 8.13
CA PRO A 40 9.34 -17.99 7.44
C PRO A 40 10.84 -18.07 7.78
N LEU A 41 11.20 -18.45 9.01
CA LEU A 41 12.61 -18.63 9.43
C LEU A 41 13.32 -19.77 8.69
N ARG A 42 12.58 -20.64 8.00
CA ARG A 42 13.14 -21.73 7.18
C ARG A 42 13.42 -21.30 5.75
N ASP A 43 12.97 -20.11 5.34
CA ASP A 43 13.25 -19.58 4.02
C ASP A 43 14.75 -19.26 3.89
N PRO A 44 15.45 -19.77 2.86
CA PRO A 44 16.88 -19.56 2.70
C PRO A 44 17.27 -18.09 2.45
N THR A 45 16.30 -17.23 2.12
CA THR A 45 16.49 -15.79 1.93
C THR A 45 16.39 -15.00 3.23
N VAL A 46 15.98 -15.62 4.33
CA VAL A 46 15.89 -15.01 5.67
C VAL A 46 17.16 -15.33 6.45
N GLN A 47 17.89 -14.30 6.85
CA GLN A 47 19.19 -14.47 7.53
C GLN A 47 19.06 -14.77 9.02
N GLY A 48 17.89 -14.55 9.61
CA GLY A 48 17.62 -14.79 11.02
C GLY A 48 16.36 -14.09 11.54
N PRO A 49 16.12 -14.10 12.86
CA PRO A 49 14.94 -13.50 13.48
C PRO A 49 14.87 -11.98 13.35
N ASP A 50 15.99 -11.30 13.09
CA ASP A 50 16.05 -9.84 12.97
C ASP A 50 15.98 -9.36 11.50
N ASP A 51 15.79 -10.27 10.54
CA ASP A 51 15.72 -9.92 9.12
C ASP A 51 14.37 -9.24 8.80
N PRO A 52 14.34 -8.04 8.21
CA PRO A 52 13.08 -7.35 7.88
C PRO A 52 12.18 -8.13 6.92
N ARG A 53 12.72 -9.08 6.14
CA ARG A 53 11.93 -9.98 5.29
C ARG A 53 11.02 -10.89 6.10
N LEU A 54 11.41 -11.22 7.33
CA LEU A 54 10.62 -12.05 8.23
C LEU A 54 9.23 -11.44 8.47
N THR A 55 9.20 -10.14 8.78
CA THR A 55 7.97 -9.38 8.99
C THR A 55 7.04 -9.45 7.78
N ILE A 56 7.58 -9.28 6.57
CA ILE A 56 6.80 -9.36 5.33
C ILE A 56 6.17 -10.74 5.17
N LEU A 57 6.96 -11.80 5.40
CA LEU A 57 6.51 -13.18 5.26
C LEU A 57 5.44 -13.56 6.29
N VAL A 58 5.57 -13.08 7.53
CA VAL A 58 4.55 -13.25 8.57
C VAL A 58 3.26 -12.52 8.18
N LEU A 59 3.34 -11.24 7.80
CA LEU A 59 2.19 -10.44 7.39
C LEU A 59 1.47 -11.06 6.18
N THR A 60 2.20 -11.56 5.20
CA THR A 60 1.66 -12.28 4.03
C THR A 60 0.76 -13.47 4.44
N ARG A 61 1.09 -14.15 5.54
CA ARG A 61 0.37 -15.35 5.99
C ARG A 61 -0.89 -15.05 6.81
N VAL A 62 -0.91 -13.91 7.49
CA VAL A 62 -1.94 -13.56 8.47
C VAL A 62 -2.94 -12.55 7.94
N VAL A 63 -2.59 -11.76 6.93
CA VAL A 63 -3.56 -10.94 6.19
C VAL A 63 -4.33 -11.85 5.24
N GLU A 64 -5.61 -12.09 5.55
CA GLU A 64 -6.49 -12.96 4.78
C GLU A 64 -7.14 -12.24 3.59
N GLN A 65 -7.27 -10.91 3.67
CA GLN A 65 -7.88 -10.11 2.62
C GLN A 65 -7.36 -8.68 2.66
N LEU A 66 -7.14 -8.08 1.48
CA LEU A 66 -6.84 -6.66 1.31
C LEU A 66 -7.67 -6.09 0.15
N GLY A 67 -8.72 -5.34 0.47
CA GLY A 67 -9.69 -4.84 -0.49
C GLY A 67 -10.37 -5.97 -1.22
N THR A 68 -10.12 -6.09 -2.53
CA THR A 68 -10.66 -7.16 -3.39
C THR A 68 -9.68 -8.32 -3.56
N LEU A 69 -8.53 -8.28 -2.89
CA LEU A 69 -7.50 -9.31 -2.95
C LEU A 69 -7.76 -10.34 -1.84
N ASP A 70 -8.27 -11.51 -2.21
CA ASP A 70 -8.48 -12.64 -1.29
C ASP A 70 -7.22 -13.51 -1.08
N LEU A 71 -6.21 -13.32 -1.93
CA LEU A 71 -4.90 -13.93 -1.81
C LEU A 71 -3.86 -12.82 -1.75
N VAL A 72 -3.46 -12.45 -0.53
CA VAL A 72 -2.40 -11.47 -0.31
C VAL A 72 -1.05 -12.14 -0.46
N THR A 73 -0.21 -11.59 -1.33
CA THR A 73 1.13 -12.11 -1.60
C THR A 73 2.19 -11.24 -0.93
N SER A 74 3.43 -11.74 -0.84
CA SER A 74 4.55 -10.93 -0.32
C SER A 74 4.81 -9.70 -1.17
N HIS A 75 4.57 -9.78 -2.48
CA HIS A 75 4.68 -8.61 -3.37
C HIS A 75 3.66 -7.52 -2.99
N ASP A 76 2.45 -7.89 -2.59
CA ASP A 76 1.43 -6.90 -2.17
C ASP A 76 1.83 -6.21 -0.87
N ILE A 77 2.37 -6.96 0.09
CA ILE A 77 2.86 -6.41 1.35
C ILE A 77 4.10 -5.53 1.13
N GLU A 78 5.04 -5.94 0.26
CA GLU A 78 6.22 -5.16 -0.13
C GLU A 78 5.85 -3.86 -0.87
N GLY A 79 4.72 -3.86 -1.59
CA GLY A 79 4.20 -2.70 -2.30
C GLY A 79 3.47 -1.67 -1.43
N LEU A 80 3.31 -1.92 -0.13
CA LEU A 80 2.68 -0.96 0.78
C LEU A 80 3.52 0.29 0.98
N PHE A 81 2.86 1.43 1.19
CA PHE A 81 3.55 2.60 1.72
C PHE A 81 4.13 2.29 3.10
N ALA A 82 5.27 2.91 3.44
CA ALA A 82 5.93 2.68 4.72
C ALA A 82 5.02 2.92 5.94
N VAL A 83 4.09 3.89 5.86
CA VAL A 83 3.10 4.15 6.91
C VAL A 83 2.07 3.03 7.06
N ASP A 84 1.69 2.40 5.95
CA ASP A 84 0.73 1.28 5.96
C ASP A 84 1.40 0.00 6.43
N LEU A 85 2.65 -0.24 6.03
CA LEU A 85 3.44 -1.36 6.54
C LEU A 85 3.69 -1.22 8.05
N ALA A 86 4.02 -0.02 8.53
CA ALA A 86 4.16 0.24 9.96
C ALA A 86 2.83 -0.02 10.70
N PHE A 87 1.73 0.47 10.15
CA PHE A 87 0.40 0.22 10.70
C PHE A 87 0.08 -1.28 10.80
N LEU A 88 0.38 -2.07 9.76
CA LEU A 88 0.13 -3.52 9.82
C LEU A 88 1.00 -4.24 10.85
N GLN A 89 2.24 -3.78 11.07
CA GLN A 89 3.10 -4.31 12.14
C GLN A 89 2.52 -4.02 13.52
N ASP A 90 2.07 -2.79 13.75
CA ASP A 90 1.44 -2.40 15.01
C ASP A 90 0.14 -3.18 15.23
N PHE A 91 -0.71 -3.27 14.19
CA PHE A 91 -1.96 -4.03 14.24
C PHE A 91 -1.72 -5.50 14.57
N TYR A 92 -0.75 -6.13 13.89
CA TYR A 92 -0.34 -7.49 14.15
C TYR A 92 0.11 -7.69 15.61
N GLY A 93 0.93 -6.78 16.13
CA GLY A 93 1.41 -6.82 17.51
C GLY A 93 0.26 -6.75 18.51
N VAL A 94 -0.66 -5.81 18.30
CA VAL A 94 -1.80 -5.59 19.19
C VAL A 94 -2.77 -6.78 19.21
N ILE A 95 -3.13 -7.35 18.05
CA ILE A 95 -4.09 -8.47 18.06
C ILE A 95 -3.51 -9.78 18.61
N ASN A 96 -2.19 -9.99 18.51
CA ASN A 96 -1.54 -11.23 18.94
C ASN A 96 -0.99 -11.17 20.37
N PHE A 97 -0.54 -10.00 20.83
CA PHE A 97 0.17 -9.84 22.10
C PHE A 97 -0.39 -8.72 22.99
N GLY A 98 -1.23 -7.85 22.43
CA GLY A 98 -1.82 -6.73 23.14
C GLY A 98 -3.05 -7.10 23.97
N SER A 99 -3.48 -6.12 24.75
CA SER A 99 -4.73 -6.11 25.51
C SER A 99 -5.91 -5.60 24.69
N GLN A 100 -7.11 -5.84 25.21
CA GLN A 100 -8.35 -5.29 24.64
C GLN A 100 -8.32 -3.75 24.57
N GLU A 101 -7.73 -3.09 25.57
CA GLU A 101 -7.63 -1.63 25.63
C GLU A 101 -6.72 -1.08 24.52
N GLU A 102 -5.60 -1.76 24.25
CA GLU A 102 -4.69 -1.40 23.16
C GLU A 102 -5.34 -1.58 21.79
N TYR A 103 -6.11 -2.67 21.61
CA TYR A 103 -6.90 -2.88 20.41
C TYR A 103 -7.94 -1.76 20.20
N GLU A 104 -8.70 -1.41 21.24
CA GLU A 104 -9.69 -0.34 21.18
C GLU A 104 -9.06 1.03 20.89
N ALA A 105 -7.91 1.32 21.51
CA ALA A 105 -7.16 2.55 21.24
C ALA A 105 -6.73 2.64 19.77
N LEU A 106 -6.24 1.54 19.19
CA LEU A 106 -5.81 1.49 17.80
C LEU A 106 -6.99 1.68 16.83
N VAL A 107 -8.13 1.04 17.08
CA VAL A 107 -9.37 1.24 16.30
C VAL A 107 -9.86 2.70 16.38
N ASN A 108 -9.83 3.30 17.57
CA ASN A 108 -10.24 4.70 17.76
C ASN A 108 -9.30 5.68 17.04
N ALA A 109 -8.01 5.38 16.99
CA ALA A 109 -7.03 6.17 16.24
C ALA A 109 -7.32 6.15 14.73
N GLN A 110 -7.72 5.00 14.19
CA GLN A 110 -8.15 4.87 12.78
C GLN A 110 -9.41 5.69 12.48
N ALA A 111 -10.41 5.65 13.37
CA ALA A 111 -11.62 6.44 13.23
C ALA A 111 -11.31 7.95 13.20
N SER A 112 -10.43 8.39 14.09
CA SER A 112 -10.00 9.80 14.19
C SER A 112 -9.19 10.25 12.97
N SER A 113 -8.34 9.38 12.42
CA SER A 113 -7.56 9.66 11.21
C SER A 113 -8.46 9.81 9.97
N SER A 114 -9.54 9.01 9.88
CA SER A 114 -10.53 9.15 8.81
C SER A 114 -11.33 10.45 8.89
N LEU A 115 -11.62 10.95 10.11
CA LEU A 115 -12.33 12.22 10.33
C LEU A 115 -11.48 13.46 9.98
N LEU A 116 -10.15 13.34 9.99
CA LEU A 116 -9.22 14.42 9.62
C LEU A 116 -9.05 14.61 8.10
N GLY A 117 -9.81 13.86 7.29
CA GLY A 117 -10.09 14.25 5.90
C GLY A 117 -8.87 14.40 5.00
N VAL A 118 -8.01 13.38 4.92
CA VAL A 118 -7.08 13.25 3.78
C VAL A 118 -7.75 12.57 2.57
N ASP A 119 -9.00 12.14 2.70
CA ASP A 119 -9.85 11.86 1.55
C ASP A 119 -10.36 13.20 0.99
N SER A 120 -9.68 13.70 -0.05
CA SER A 120 -10.33 14.63 -0.97
C SER A 120 -11.37 13.85 -1.75
N PRO A 121 -12.68 14.10 -1.58
CA PRO A 121 -13.63 13.59 -2.55
C PRO A 121 -13.31 14.26 -3.88
N SER A 122 -12.79 13.49 -4.83
CA SER A 122 -12.82 13.87 -6.23
C SER A 122 -14.29 13.96 -6.61
N ALA A 123 -14.82 15.18 -6.61
CA ALA A 123 -16.17 15.44 -7.09
C ALA A 123 -16.27 14.95 -8.54
N PRO A 124 -17.36 14.27 -8.94
CA PRO A 124 -17.55 13.94 -10.33
C PRO A 124 -17.68 15.26 -11.09
N ALA A 125 -16.84 15.46 -12.11
CA ALA A 125 -16.99 16.57 -13.04
C ALA A 125 -18.44 16.56 -13.57
N PRO A 126 -19.16 17.69 -13.57
CA PRO A 126 -20.48 17.72 -14.16
C PRO A 126 -20.33 17.46 -15.66
N ALA A 127 -21.07 16.48 -16.15
CA ALA A 127 -21.21 16.16 -17.56
C ALA A 127 -21.64 17.42 -18.31
N ALA A 128 -20.81 17.87 -19.24
CA ALA A 128 -21.18 18.90 -20.20
C ALA A 128 -22.23 18.30 -21.15
N GLU A 129 -23.46 18.78 -21.05
CA GLU A 129 -24.50 18.57 -22.03
C GLU A 129 -24.04 19.13 -23.39
N ALA A 130 -24.11 18.28 -24.41
CA ALA A 130 -23.84 18.64 -25.79
C ALA A 130 -25.10 19.24 -26.41
N GLU A 131 -25.02 20.49 -26.85
CA GLU A 131 -25.97 21.13 -27.78
C GLU A 131 -25.41 21.08 -29.21
N PRO A 132 -26.25 20.89 -30.25
CA PRO A 132 -25.80 20.56 -31.60
C PRO A 132 -25.69 21.77 -32.56
N GLY A 133 -24.63 21.75 -33.38
CA GLY A 133 -24.60 22.14 -34.81
C GLY A 133 -24.75 23.61 -35.23
N ALA A 134 -23.73 24.17 -35.91
CA ALA A 134 -23.75 24.40 -37.36
C ALA A 134 -22.59 25.32 -37.85
N ASP A 135 -21.86 24.81 -38.84
CA ASP A 135 -21.23 25.44 -40.01
C ASP A 135 -20.16 26.54 -39.91
N GLY A 136 -18.99 26.24 -40.51
CA GLY A 136 -18.09 27.23 -41.09
C GLY A 136 -16.60 26.85 -41.12
N GLU A 137 -16.17 26.00 -42.06
CA GLU A 137 -14.77 25.96 -42.55
C GLU A 137 -14.54 27.09 -43.58
N PRO A 138 -13.30 27.37 -44.05
CA PRO A 138 -11.98 26.94 -43.60
C PRO A 138 -10.96 28.10 -43.52
N SER A 139 -9.76 27.85 -42.98
CA SER A 139 -8.49 28.39 -43.51
C SER A 139 -7.26 27.80 -42.77
N ALA A 140 -6.49 26.99 -43.49
CA ALA A 140 -5.06 26.76 -43.27
C ALA A 140 -4.29 27.81 -44.14
N PRO A 141 -2.98 28.11 -43.96
CA PRO A 141 -1.96 27.06 -43.77
C PRO A 141 -0.66 27.43 -42.99
N THR A 142 0.17 26.39 -42.85
CA THR A 142 1.66 26.43 -42.88
C THR A 142 2.40 26.70 -41.57
N GLY A 143 3.29 25.75 -41.23
CA GLY A 143 4.55 26.07 -40.55
C GLY A 143 4.99 25.05 -39.49
N ALA A 144 5.51 23.90 -39.91
CA ALA A 144 6.44 23.14 -39.07
C ALA A 144 7.85 23.76 -39.15
N PRO A 145 8.64 23.71 -38.07
CA PRO A 145 9.89 22.99 -38.22
C PRO A 145 10.25 22.10 -37.01
N ASP A 146 10.66 20.89 -37.36
CA ASP A 146 11.70 20.01 -36.80
C ASP A 146 12.23 20.26 -35.36
N PRO A 147 12.12 19.27 -34.44
CA PRO A 147 12.79 19.32 -33.14
C PRO A 147 14.25 18.85 -33.26
N GLY A 148 15.20 19.77 -33.05
CA GLY A 148 16.63 19.47 -32.96
C GLY A 148 17.00 18.44 -31.86
N PRO A 149 18.21 17.87 -31.92
CA PRO A 149 18.58 16.68 -31.16
C PRO A 149 18.77 16.98 -29.66
N ARG A 150 18.17 16.13 -28.81
CA ARG A 150 18.34 16.16 -27.35
C ARG A 150 19.74 15.63 -26.97
N PRO A 151 20.55 16.37 -26.19
CA PRO A 151 21.82 15.84 -25.70
C PRO A 151 21.60 14.88 -24.51
N ASN A 152 22.25 13.72 -24.60
CA ASN A 152 22.35 12.72 -23.53
C ASN A 152 23.22 13.26 -22.37
N LEU A 153 22.64 13.47 -21.19
CA LEU A 153 23.41 13.58 -19.95
C LEU A 153 23.36 12.25 -19.19
N ARG A 154 24.25 11.33 -19.56
CA ARG A 154 24.76 10.33 -18.63
C ARG A 154 26.00 10.89 -17.94
N ARG A 155 25.89 11.20 -16.65
CA ARG A 155 27.01 11.46 -15.72
C ARG A 155 26.45 11.55 -14.30
N ALA A 156 27.01 11.02 -13.23
CA ALA A 156 27.93 9.93 -12.94
C ALA A 156 27.67 9.66 -11.45
N VAL A 157 27.51 8.40 -11.03
CA VAL A 157 27.48 8.03 -9.61
C VAL A 157 28.91 8.10 -9.10
N GLU A 158 29.16 8.99 -8.15
CA GLU A 158 30.42 9.08 -7.42
C GLU A 158 30.31 8.18 -6.18
N GLU A 159 31.05 7.08 -6.22
CA GLU A 159 31.11 6.04 -5.20
C GLU A 159 32.07 6.48 -4.08
N ILE A 160 31.57 6.64 -2.86
CA ILE A 160 32.38 7.00 -1.69
C ILE A 160 32.94 5.72 -1.06
N PRO A 161 34.28 5.56 -0.96
CA PRO A 161 34.87 4.38 -0.32
C PRO A 161 34.72 4.42 1.22
N ARG A 162 34.14 3.35 1.78
CA ARG A 162 34.13 3.09 3.24
C ARG A 162 35.56 2.84 3.73
N LYS A 163 36.02 3.66 4.69
CA LYS A 163 37.21 3.36 5.50
C LYS A 163 36.85 2.33 6.58
N VAL A 164 37.60 1.24 6.61
CA VAL A 164 37.62 0.26 7.70
C VAL A 164 38.53 0.82 8.78
N GLN A 165 38.05 0.85 10.02
CA GLN A 165 38.89 0.89 11.22
C GLN A 165 38.20 0.09 12.32
#